data_AF-A0ABD4YTS8-F1
#
_entry.id   AF-A0ABD4YTS8-F1
#
_cell.length_a   1.000
_cell.length_b   1.000
_cell.length_c   1.000
_cell.angle_alpha   90.00
_cell.angle_beta   90.00
_cell.angle_gamma   90.00
#
_symmetry.space_group_name_H-M   'P 1'
#
loop_
_entity.id
_entity.type
_entity.pdbx_description
1 polymer ?
#
loop_
_entity_poly.entity_id
_entity_poly.type
_entity_poly.pdbx_seq_one_letter_code
_entity_poly.pdbx_strand_id
1 'polypeptide(L)'
;MSALTLLGVRRILDGGIPPTLCSVSADGIPHVNLLSHVEYVDTNHVALTFQFFNQSRKNILATRRASLMVEDPRSGGGLGLQLRYVRTETEGPVFERLRAKLAGIAAHSGMEDVFRLRGADIYAVLDIAPLHPGAPLATLQPRCDLAAGARAVSARLAECGELAQLPQVALDGLRQDLAVRHAILWLLDGDRQTLYALASMGYPQQGIGAELPLAEAGLVGVAVREGVALRIGHMARMYRYGRTLHQIAVDKHWTGGQPIALPGLATPCSQLAVPLRARGRTVGALLVESESDQFFGYDDEDALAVLGAQLAQTLVALQRAELDAAPPMPTQHRAVPPGHAFAKGDPGAGRNTEPALHLRYFPRDGTIFIDDQYLIKGVAGAILWKIANDAQRTGRWDFSTRQLRLAGRSLGLPDIQDNLGVRLLLLQRRLADWGGPLQIGKVRRGCYTLTAARALRLESADDAAA
;
A
#
# COMPACT_ATOMS: atom_id res chain seq x y z
N MET A 1 -36.78 -20.04 13.50
CA MET A 1 -35.58 -19.21 13.76
C MET A 1 -34.57 -19.56 12.68
N SER A 2 -34.06 -18.58 11.91
CA SER A 2 -32.98 -18.87 10.95
C SER A 2 -31.76 -19.36 11.72
N ALA A 3 -31.13 -20.45 11.26
CA ALA A 3 -29.87 -20.90 11.84
C ALA A 3 -28.82 -19.79 11.71
N LEU A 4 -28.08 -19.52 12.79
CA LEU A 4 -26.97 -18.58 12.77
C LEU A 4 -25.85 -19.16 11.90
N THR A 5 -25.27 -18.34 11.03
CA THR A 5 -24.12 -18.73 10.21
C THR A 5 -22.90 -17.94 10.65
N LEU A 6 -21.71 -18.55 10.50
CA LEU A 6 -20.46 -17.90 10.88
C LEU A 6 -20.24 -16.59 10.09
N LEU A 7 -20.58 -16.58 8.80
CA LEU A 7 -20.57 -15.38 7.96
C LEU A 7 -21.49 -14.29 8.52
N GLY A 8 -22.72 -14.66 8.90
CA GLY A 8 -23.71 -13.70 9.42
C GLY A 8 -23.33 -13.09 10.77
N VAL A 9 -22.47 -13.76 11.55
CA VAL A 9 -22.03 -13.27 12.86
C VAL A 9 -20.58 -12.78 12.86
N ARG A 10 -19.83 -12.86 11.75
CA ARG A 10 -18.37 -12.64 11.70
C ARG A 10 -17.88 -11.34 12.35
N ARG A 11 -18.70 -10.28 12.34
CA ARG A 11 -18.39 -8.99 13.00
C ARG A 11 -18.08 -9.15 14.49
N ILE A 12 -18.66 -10.15 15.17
CA ILE A 12 -18.41 -10.43 16.59
C ILE A 12 -16.96 -10.88 16.82
N LEU A 13 -16.28 -11.34 15.77
CA LEU A 13 -14.90 -11.82 15.76
C LEU A 13 -13.90 -10.69 15.43
N ASP A 14 -14.32 -9.41 15.45
CA ASP A 14 -13.44 -8.27 15.19
C ASP A 14 -12.46 -7.95 16.33
N GLY A 15 -12.59 -8.63 17.48
CA GLY A 15 -11.61 -8.54 18.58
C GLY A 15 -11.84 -7.36 19.53
N GLY A 16 -13.08 -6.87 19.65
CA GLY A 16 -13.43 -5.84 20.63
C GLY A 16 -13.54 -6.35 22.07
N ILE A 17 -13.99 -7.60 22.27
CA ILE A 17 -14.09 -8.26 23.57
C ILE A 17 -13.27 -9.57 23.53
N PRO A 18 -12.37 -9.82 24.50
CA PRO A 18 -11.62 -11.07 24.58
C PRO A 18 -12.55 -12.30 24.65
N PRO A 19 -12.39 -13.27 23.74
CA PRO A 19 -13.28 -14.43 23.74
C PRO A 19 -12.83 -15.48 24.78
N THR A 20 -13.78 -16.24 25.29
CA THR A 20 -13.54 -17.25 26.33
C THR A 20 -13.52 -18.65 25.72
N LEU A 21 -12.40 -19.36 25.86
CA LEU A 21 -12.22 -20.74 25.41
C LEU A 21 -12.42 -21.72 26.57
N CYS A 22 -13.29 -22.69 26.39
CA CYS A 22 -13.41 -23.86 27.24
C CYS A 22 -12.94 -25.11 26.49
N SER A 23 -12.09 -25.90 27.14
CA SER A 23 -11.58 -27.19 26.66
C SER A 23 -11.81 -28.24 27.73
N VAL A 24 -11.92 -29.52 27.38
CA VAL A 24 -12.15 -30.60 28.36
C VAL A 24 -11.06 -31.66 28.28
N SER A 25 -10.59 -32.14 29.42
CA SER A 25 -9.67 -33.29 29.47
C SER A 25 -10.36 -34.58 29.05
N ALA A 26 -9.58 -35.65 28.80
CA ALA A 26 -10.13 -36.98 28.52
C ALA A 26 -11.02 -37.50 29.67
N ASP A 27 -10.71 -37.11 30.90
CA ASP A 27 -11.45 -37.47 32.12
C ASP A 27 -12.65 -36.54 32.40
N GLY A 28 -12.96 -35.63 31.48
CA GLY A 28 -14.15 -34.76 31.59
C GLY A 28 -13.95 -33.48 32.42
N ILE A 29 -12.72 -33.12 32.78
CA ILE A 29 -12.44 -31.91 33.58
C ILE A 29 -12.36 -30.68 32.65
N PRO A 30 -13.22 -29.65 32.86
CA PRO A 30 -13.18 -28.44 32.05
C PRO A 30 -12.00 -27.54 32.44
N HIS A 31 -11.47 -26.84 31.44
CA HIS A 31 -10.42 -25.84 31.59
C HIS A 31 -10.77 -24.62 30.74
N VAL A 32 -10.89 -23.46 31.39
CA VAL A 32 -11.35 -22.20 30.81
C VAL A 32 -10.19 -21.21 30.72
N ASN A 33 -10.07 -20.50 29.61
CA ASN A 33 -9.11 -19.42 29.40
C ASN A 33 -9.70 -18.26 28.61
N LEU A 34 -9.17 -17.06 28.81
CA LEU A 34 -9.40 -15.92 27.94
C LEU A 34 -8.39 -15.94 26.78
N LEU A 35 -8.88 -15.74 25.56
CA LEU A 35 -8.05 -15.61 24.37
C LEU A 35 -7.83 -14.14 24.04
N SER A 36 -6.72 -13.86 23.35
CA SER A 36 -6.45 -12.52 22.84
C SER A 36 -7.32 -12.18 21.61
N HIS A 37 -7.55 -13.14 20.72
CA HIS A 37 -8.27 -12.91 19.46
C HIS A 37 -8.81 -14.22 18.86
N VAL A 38 -9.90 -14.12 18.09
CA VAL A 38 -10.43 -15.19 17.21
C VAL A 38 -10.48 -14.66 15.79
N GLU A 39 -9.82 -15.35 14.86
CA GLU A 39 -9.82 -14.96 13.45
C GLU A 39 -10.89 -15.73 12.68
N TYR A 40 -11.72 -15.00 11.93
CA TYR A 40 -12.57 -15.61 10.91
C TYR A 40 -11.71 -16.09 9.74
N VAL A 41 -11.86 -17.37 9.35
CA VAL A 41 -11.08 -17.95 8.24
C VAL A 41 -11.95 -18.11 6.99
N ASP A 42 -13.08 -18.79 7.14
CA ASP A 42 -14.08 -19.00 6.09
C ASP A 42 -15.45 -19.25 6.72
N THR A 43 -16.44 -19.66 5.92
CA THR A 43 -17.82 -19.87 6.39
C THR A 43 -17.98 -20.98 7.43
N ASN A 44 -17.00 -21.86 7.58
CA ASN A 44 -17.02 -23.01 8.47
C ASN A 44 -15.86 -23.04 9.47
N HIS A 45 -14.88 -22.14 9.37
CA HIS A 45 -13.67 -22.21 10.18
C HIS A 45 -13.33 -20.89 10.87
N VAL A 46 -12.77 -21.04 12.07
CA VAL A 46 -12.10 -19.98 12.82
C VAL A 46 -10.68 -20.42 13.18
N ALA A 47 -9.79 -19.44 13.39
CA ALA A 47 -8.45 -19.69 13.90
C ALA A 47 -8.25 -19.04 15.26
N LEU A 48 -7.65 -19.80 16.18
CA LEU A 48 -7.30 -19.35 17.52
C LEU A 48 -5.78 -19.29 17.67
N THR A 49 -5.32 -18.34 18.47
CA THR A 49 -3.89 -18.15 18.72
C THR A 49 -3.34 -19.28 19.59
N PHE A 50 -2.19 -19.84 19.23
CA PHE A 50 -1.43 -20.78 20.07
C PHE A 50 -0.16 -20.12 20.60
N GLN A 51 -0.16 -19.71 21.86
CA GLN A 51 1.01 -19.13 22.53
C GLN A 51 1.17 -19.59 24.00
N PHE A 52 0.10 -19.75 24.78
CA PHE A 52 0.18 -20.05 26.23
C PHE A 52 -0.68 -21.24 26.72
N PHE A 53 -1.30 -22.01 25.83
CA PHE A 53 -2.33 -23.01 26.18
C PHE A 53 -1.80 -24.40 26.52
N ASN A 54 -0.85 -24.57 27.44
CA ASN A 54 -0.28 -25.91 27.69
C ASN A 54 -1.36 -26.95 28.10
N GLN A 55 -2.25 -26.61 29.04
CA GLN A 55 -3.33 -27.52 29.45
C GLN A 55 -4.48 -27.58 28.43
N SER A 56 -4.98 -26.44 27.95
CA SER A 56 -6.06 -26.42 26.96
C SER A 56 -5.68 -27.08 25.65
N ARG A 57 -4.44 -26.93 25.17
CA ARG A 57 -3.96 -27.62 23.97
C ARG A 57 -3.87 -29.12 24.20
N LYS A 58 -3.38 -29.57 25.36
CA LYS A 58 -3.37 -31.01 25.70
C LYS A 58 -4.80 -31.58 25.64
N ASN A 59 -5.75 -30.87 26.24
CA ASN A 59 -7.17 -31.21 26.21
C ASN A 59 -7.72 -31.27 24.77
N ILE A 60 -7.45 -30.24 23.96
CA ILE A 60 -7.92 -30.14 22.58
C ILE A 60 -7.29 -31.20 21.67
N LEU A 61 -6.01 -31.51 21.83
CA LEU A 61 -5.37 -32.56 21.02
C LEU A 61 -5.89 -33.96 21.40
N ALA A 62 -6.24 -34.18 22.67
CA ALA A 62 -6.81 -35.43 23.14
C ALA A 62 -8.28 -35.62 22.70
N THR A 63 -9.10 -34.59 22.81
CA THR A 63 -10.56 -34.70 22.59
C THR A 63 -11.02 -34.18 21.24
N ARG A 64 -10.18 -33.39 20.56
CA ARG A 64 -10.48 -32.63 19.34
C ARG A 64 -11.63 -31.63 19.51
N ARG A 65 -12.07 -31.33 20.74
CA ARG A 65 -13.24 -30.50 21.02
C ARG A 65 -12.87 -29.27 21.84
N ALA A 66 -13.55 -28.16 21.54
CA ALA A 66 -13.54 -26.96 22.35
C ALA A 66 -14.89 -26.25 22.24
N SER A 67 -15.20 -25.41 23.22
CA SER A 67 -16.33 -24.48 23.16
C SER A 67 -15.78 -23.06 23.29
N LEU A 68 -16.28 -22.14 22.48
CA LEU A 68 -15.84 -20.75 22.47
C LEU A 68 -17.04 -19.84 22.74
N MET A 69 -16.87 -18.87 23.62
CA MET A 69 -17.84 -17.80 23.85
C MET A 69 -17.27 -16.49 23.30
N VAL A 70 -18.09 -15.80 22.52
CA VAL A 70 -17.79 -14.51 21.90
C VAL A 70 -18.93 -13.53 22.18
N GLU A 71 -18.61 -12.26 22.37
CA GLU A 71 -19.59 -11.22 22.72
C GLU A 71 -19.52 -10.06 21.73
N ASP A 72 -20.68 -9.53 21.37
CA ASP A 72 -20.80 -8.40 20.45
C ASP A 72 -20.58 -7.09 21.23
N PRO A 73 -19.47 -6.36 21.00
CA PRO A 73 -19.21 -5.10 21.70
C PRO A 73 -20.28 -4.04 21.45
N ARG A 74 -21.12 -4.19 20.41
CA ARG A 74 -22.16 -3.23 20.04
C ARG A 74 -23.50 -3.48 20.71
N SER A 75 -23.78 -4.73 21.09
CA SER A 75 -25.07 -5.13 21.66
C SER A 75 -24.96 -5.80 23.02
N GLY A 76 -23.76 -6.19 23.45
CA GLY A 76 -23.54 -7.04 24.62
C GLY A 76 -24.14 -8.44 24.47
N GLY A 77 -24.56 -8.86 23.28
CA GLY A 77 -25.10 -10.18 23.04
C GLY A 77 -23.99 -11.23 22.90
N GLY A 78 -24.18 -12.39 23.55
CA GLY A 78 -23.21 -13.47 23.55
C GLY A 78 -23.61 -14.64 22.65
N LEU A 79 -22.62 -15.20 21.95
CA LEU A 79 -22.75 -16.43 21.15
C LEU A 79 -21.80 -17.50 21.66
N GLY A 80 -22.26 -18.74 21.66
CA GLY A 80 -21.49 -19.94 21.94
C GLY A 80 -21.23 -20.71 20.64
N LEU A 81 -19.98 -21.08 20.40
CA LEU A 81 -19.56 -21.86 19.24
C LEU A 81 -19.01 -23.21 19.72
N GLN A 82 -19.52 -24.30 19.14
CA GLN A 82 -18.94 -25.63 19.30
C GLN A 82 -17.87 -25.86 18.24
N LEU A 83 -16.65 -26.17 18.67
CA LEU A 83 -15.48 -26.20 17.82
C LEU A 83 -14.86 -27.60 17.77
N ARG A 84 -14.38 -27.99 16.58
CA ARG A 84 -13.56 -29.18 16.39
C ARG A 84 -12.20 -28.81 15.81
N TYR A 85 -11.14 -29.18 16.51
CA TYR A 85 -9.77 -28.93 16.06
C TYR A 85 -9.46 -29.69 14.76
N VAL A 86 -8.92 -28.98 13.78
CA VAL A 86 -8.56 -29.53 12.46
C VAL A 86 -7.04 -29.68 12.35
N ARG A 87 -6.31 -28.56 12.45
CA ARG A 87 -4.85 -28.49 12.24
C ARG A 87 -4.24 -27.26 12.91
N THR A 88 -2.92 -27.20 12.97
CA THR A 88 -2.16 -25.99 13.33
C THR A 88 -1.39 -25.50 12.11
N GLU A 89 -1.48 -24.21 11.82
CA GLU A 89 -0.66 -23.54 10.80
C GLU A 89 0.42 -22.70 11.49
N THR A 90 1.67 -22.87 11.11
CA THR A 90 2.81 -22.12 11.69
C THR A 90 3.36 -21.04 10.75
N GLU A 91 2.79 -20.95 9.55
CA GLU A 91 3.12 -20.00 8.50
C GLU A 91 1.90 -19.78 7.60
N GLY A 92 2.00 -18.82 6.69
CA GLY A 92 0.97 -18.51 5.72
C GLY A 92 -0.07 -17.48 6.18
N PRO A 93 -1.10 -17.25 5.35
CA PRO A 93 -2.00 -16.10 5.50
C PRO A 93 -2.72 -15.98 6.85
N VAL A 94 -3.29 -17.08 7.36
CA VAL A 94 -4.05 -17.06 8.62
C VAL A 94 -3.10 -16.85 9.80
N PHE A 95 -1.92 -17.47 9.77
CA PHE A 95 -0.89 -17.26 10.76
C PHE A 95 -0.43 -15.80 10.80
N GLU A 96 -0.14 -15.19 9.65
CA GLU A 96 0.31 -13.80 9.58
C GLU A 96 -0.80 -12.81 9.96
N ARG A 97 -2.08 -13.09 9.67
CA ARG A 97 -3.24 -12.32 10.18
C ARG A 97 -3.30 -12.34 11.71
N LEU A 98 -3.20 -13.51 12.33
CA LEU A 98 -3.20 -13.63 13.79
C LEU A 98 -1.96 -13.00 14.42
N ARG A 99 -0.79 -13.17 13.82
CA ARG A 99 0.45 -12.54 14.25
C ARG A 99 0.35 -11.03 14.21
N ALA A 100 -0.23 -10.49 13.13
CA ALA A 100 -0.52 -9.07 12.97
C ALA A 100 -1.32 -8.54 14.18
N LYS A 101 -2.42 -9.19 14.51
CA LYS A 101 -3.28 -8.79 15.64
C LYS A 101 -2.59 -8.94 16.99
N LEU A 102 -1.81 -10.00 17.20
CA LEU A 102 -1.13 -10.24 18.47
C LEU A 102 0.00 -9.26 18.78
N ALA A 103 0.83 -8.87 17.79
CA ALA A 103 1.94 -7.98 18.12
C ALA A 103 1.45 -6.58 18.56
N GLY A 104 0.26 -6.16 18.12
CA GLY A 104 -0.36 -4.92 18.60
C GLY A 104 -0.67 -4.98 20.11
N ILE A 105 -1.14 -6.15 20.58
CA ILE A 105 -1.42 -6.41 22.01
C ILE A 105 -0.12 -6.50 22.82
N ALA A 106 0.87 -7.23 22.32
CA ALA A 106 2.16 -7.44 22.98
C ALA A 106 2.89 -6.13 23.31
N ALA A 107 2.94 -5.23 22.32
CA ALA A 107 3.65 -3.96 22.41
C ALA A 107 3.03 -3.01 23.45
N HIS A 108 1.71 -3.09 23.69
CA HIS A 108 1.06 -2.32 24.74
C HIS A 108 1.40 -2.80 26.14
N SER A 109 1.49 -4.12 26.31
CA SER A 109 1.81 -4.76 27.58
C SER A 109 3.30 -4.73 27.95
N GLY A 110 4.17 -4.29 27.03
CA GLY A 110 5.62 -4.37 27.20
C GLY A 110 6.17 -5.80 27.19
N MET A 111 5.41 -6.75 26.62
CA MET A 111 5.72 -8.19 26.64
C MET A 111 6.07 -8.73 25.23
N GLU A 112 6.69 -7.91 24.40
CA GLU A 112 7.03 -8.23 22.99
C GLU A 112 7.85 -9.53 22.85
N ASP A 113 8.82 -9.76 23.74
CA ASP A 113 9.65 -10.97 23.74
C ASP A 113 8.90 -12.24 24.18
N VAL A 114 7.76 -12.07 24.87
CA VAL A 114 6.96 -13.17 25.45
C VAL A 114 5.80 -13.55 24.52
N PHE A 115 5.21 -12.59 23.81
CA PHE A 115 4.05 -12.78 22.92
C PHE A 115 4.45 -13.18 21.49
N ARG A 116 5.20 -14.28 21.36
CA ARG A 116 5.45 -14.88 20.05
C ARG A 116 4.34 -15.89 19.70
N LEU A 117 3.61 -15.64 18.61
CA LEU A 117 2.65 -16.61 18.08
C LEU A 117 3.40 -17.90 17.68
N ARG A 118 3.06 -19.02 18.31
CA ARG A 118 3.67 -20.33 18.00
C ARG A 118 2.91 -21.07 16.88
N GLY A 119 1.65 -20.74 16.67
CA GLY A 119 0.82 -21.29 15.60
C GLY A 119 -0.60 -20.72 15.61
N ALA A 120 -1.30 -20.91 14.51
CA ALA A 120 -2.73 -20.67 14.34
C ALA A 120 -3.45 -22.01 14.35
N ASP A 121 -4.18 -22.32 15.42
CA ASP A 121 -4.97 -23.54 15.51
C ASP A 121 -6.30 -23.31 14.76
N ILE A 122 -6.54 -24.08 13.71
CA ILE A 122 -7.75 -24.02 12.87
C ILE A 122 -8.81 -24.96 13.45
N TYR A 123 -10.02 -24.43 13.62
CA TYR A 123 -11.17 -25.17 14.12
C TYR A 123 -12.31 -25.10 13.12
N ALA A 124 -12.97 -26.23 12.90
CA ALA A 124 -14.27 -26.27 12.26
C ALA A 124 -15.34 -25.88 13.28
N VAL A 125 -16.23 -24.97 12.90
CA VAL A 125 -17.40 -24.57 13.69
C VAL A 125 -18.53 -25.54 13.39
N LEU A 126 -18.95 -26.28 14.42
CA LEU A 126 -19.98 -27.32 14.31
C LEU A 126 -21.38 -26.77 14.59
N ASP A 127 -21.49 -25.83 15.52
CA ASP A 127 -22.76 -25.23 15.94
C ASP A 127 -22.53 -23.81 16.46
N ILE A 128 -23.53 -22.96 16.31
CA ILE A 128 -23.56 -21.58 16.79
C ILE A 128 -24.90 -21.34 17.49
N ALA A 129 -24.85 -21.10 18.80
CA ALA A 129 -26.03 -20.89 19.63
C ALA A 129 -25.98 -19.53 20.34
N PRO A 130 -27.12 -18.80 20.45
CA PRO A 130 -27.20 -17.64 21.31
C PRO A 130 -27.07 -18.06 22.78
N LEU A 131 -26.24 -17.37 23.55
CA LEU A 131 -26.09 -17.61 25.00
C LEU A 131 -26.98 -16.67 25.81
N HIS A 132 -26.96 -15.39 25.45
CA HIS A 132 -27.82 -14.37 26.04
C HIS A 132 -28.14 -13.29 24.99
N PRO A 133 -29.34 -12.70 25.04
CA PRO A 133 -29.71 -11.64 24.12
C PRO A 133 -28.87 -10.38 24.38
N GLY A 134 -28.48 -9.70 23.31
CA GLY A 134 -27.94 -8.36 23.41
C GLY A 134 -29.04 -7.30 23.48
N ALA A 135 -28.72 -6.14 24.04
CA ALA A 135 -29.50 -4.92 23.90
C ALA A 135 -28.75 -4.01 22.90
N PRO A 136 -29.18 -3.91 21.62
CA PRO A 136 -28.48 -3.09 20.65
C PRO A 136 -28.43 -1.64 21.15
N LEU A 137 -27.23 -1.09 21.29
CA LEU A 137 -27.06 0.31 21.62
C LEU A 137 -27.64 1.15 20.47
N ALA A 138 -28.49 2.13 20.80
CA ALA A 138 -29.35 2.84 19.85
C ALA A 138 -28.63 3.73 18.81
N THR A 139 -27.30 3.63 18.65
CA THR A 139 -26.51 4.62 17.92
C THR A 139 -25.27 4.03 17.22
N LEU A 140 -25.45 3.02 16.37
CA LEU A 140 -24.40 2.62 15.42
C LEU A 140 -24.99 2.46 14.01
N GLN A 141 -25.36 3.59 13.41
CA GLN A 141 -25.60 3.59 11.95
C GLN A 141 -24.29 3.24 11.24
N PRO A 142 -24.34 2.40 10.18
CA PRO A 142 -23.17 2.18 9.33
C PRO A 142 -22.62 3.52 8.84
N ARG A 143 -21.29 3.68 8.89
CA ARG A 143 -20.59 4.89 8.46
C ARG A 143 -20.87 5.27 6.99
N CYS A 144 -21.12 4.26 6.16
CA CYS A 144 -21.57 4.37 4.78
C CYS A 144 -22.14 3.01 4.33
N ASP A 145 -22.76 2.98 3.15
CA ASP A 145 -23.06 1.73 2.45
C ASP A 145 -21.83 1.27 1.67
N LEU A 146 -21.10 0.30 2.22
CA LEU A 146 -19.86 -0.22 1.63
C LEU A 146 -20.10 -0.86 0.26
N ALA A 147 -21.21 -1.56 0.07
CA ALA A 147 -21.51 -2.25 -1.19
C ALA A 147 -21.88 -1.24 -2.29
N ALA A 148 -22.77 -0.29 -1.98
CA ALA A 148 -23.12 0.77 -2.91
C ALA A 148 -21.90 1.66 -3.23
N GLY A 149 -21.09 1.98 -2.21
CA GLY A 149 -19.89 2.76 -2.38
C GLY A 149 -18.85 2.05 -3.24
N ALA A 150 -18.53 0.79 -2.93
CA ALA A 150 -17.62 -0.01 -3.75
C ALA A 150 -18.08 -0.13 -5.20
N ARG A 151 -19.39 -0.32 -5.44
CA ARG A 151 -19.95 -0.32 -6.79
C ARG A 151 -19.77 1.03 -7.50
N ALA A 152 -19.99 2.15 -6.82
CA ALA A 152 -19.82 3.49 -7.40
C ALA A 152 -18.36 3.77 -7.77
N VAL A 153 -17.41 3.43 -6.89
CA VAL A 153 -15.97 3.52 -7.18
C VAL A 153 -15.60 2.62 -8.34
N SER A 154 -16.10 1.38 -8.34
CA SER A 154 -15.86 0.39 -9.39
C SER A 154 -16.31 0.90 -10.77
N ALA A 155 -17.49 1.50 -10.87
CA ALA A 155 -17.99 2.10 -12.10
C ALA A 155 -17.05 3.21 -12.62
N ARG A 156 -16.60 4.12 -11.75
CA ARG A 156 -15.67 5.19 -12.15
C ARG A 156 -14.29 4.68 -12.55
N LEU A 157 -13.79 3.64 -11.88
CA LEU A 157 -12.53 2.99 -12.27
C LEU A 157 -12.61 2.30 -13.64
N ALA A 158 -13.79 1.82 -14.04
CA ALA A 158 -14.00 1.20 -15.35
C ALA A 158 -13.92 2.24 -16.49
N GLU A 159 -14.28 3.50 -16.23
CA GLU A 159 -14.22 4.60 -17.20
C GLU A 159 -12.79 5.20 -17.34
N CYS A 160 -11.83 4.78 -16.53
CA CYS A 160 -10.46 5.28 -16.62
C CYS A 160 -9.78 4.83 -17.93
N GLY A 161 -9.66 5.74 -18.88
CA GLY A 161 -8.94 5.54 -20.14
C GLY A 161 -7.44 5.81 -20.05
N GLU A 162 -6.98 6.46 -18.96
CA GLU A 162 -5.59 6.84 -18.77
C GLU A 162 -5.03 6.50 -17.39
N LEU A 163 -3.76 6.08 -17.37
CA LEU A 163 -3.07 5.66 -16.15
C LEU A 163 -3.02 6.78 -15.10
N ALA A 164 -2.90 8.04 -15.53
CA ALA A 164 -2.83 9.20 -14.65
C ALA A 164 -4.12 9.45 -13.86
N GLN A 165 -5.27 9.00 -14.36
CA GLN A 165 -6.58 9.17 -13.72
C GLN A 165 -6.75 8.20 -12.54
N LEU A 166 -6.19 6.98 -12.65
CA LEU A 166 -6.48 5.89 -11.72
C LEU A 166 -6.25 6.22 -10.24
N PRO A 167 -5.09 6.76 -9.82
CA PRO A 167 -4.86 7.03 -8.41
C PRO A 167 -5.85 8.04 -7.86
N GLN A 168 -6.17 9.08 -8.63
CA GLN A 168 -7.07 10.13 -8.19
C GLN A 168 -8.51 9.61 -8.07
N VAL A 169 -9.00 8.90 -9.09
CA VAL A 169 -10.35 8.30 -9.08
C VAL A 169 -10.52 7.29 -7.95
N ALA A 170 -9.49 6.46 -7.69
CA ALA A 170 -9.50 5.52 -6.58
C ALA A 170 -9.60 6.25 -5.23
N LEU A 171 -8.66 7.16 -4.94
CA LEU A 171 -8.59 7.86 -3.65
C LEU A 171 -9.80 8.78 -3.42
N ASP A 172 -10.29 9.49 -4.43
CA ASP A 172 -11.51 10.29 -4.31
C ASP A 172 -12.73 9.42 -4.04
N GLY A 173 -12.82 8.25 -4.67
CA GLY A 173 -13.87 7.29 -4.39
C GLY A 173 -13.84 6.72 -2.97
N LEU A 174 -12.65 6.42 -2.45
CA LEU A 174 -12.47 6.03 -1.05
C LEU A 174 -13.00 7.11 -0.09
N ARG A 175 -12.71 8.37 -0.40
CA ARG A 175 -13.15 9.52 0.41
C ARG A 175 -14.66 9.75 0.34
N GLN A 176 -15.22 9.78 -0.85
CA GLN A 176 -16.58 10.25 -1.11
C GLN A 176 -17.62 9.16 -0.82
N ASP A 177 -17.37 7.93 -1.26
CA ASP A 177 -18.38 6.86 -1.24
C ASP A 177 -18.13 5.83 -0.15
N LEU A 178 -16.88 5.72 0.30
CA LEU A 178 -16.48 4.79 1.36
C LEU A 178 -16.01 5.52 2.62
N ALA A 179 -16.19 6.83 2.75
CA ALA A 179 -15.85 7.64 3.93
C ALA A 179 -14.46 7.36 4.56
N VAL A 180 -13.49 6.90 3.77
CA VAL A 180 -12.11 6.68 4.19
C VAL A 180 -11.35 7.99 4.03
N ARG A 181 -10.75 8.49 5.11
CA ARG A 181 -10.09 9.80 5.11
C ARG A 181 -8.59 9.76 4.85
N HIS A 182 -7.94 8.62 5.13
CA HIS A 182 -6.50 8.46 5.00
C HIS A 182 -6.20 7.19 4.21
N ALA A 183 -5.46 7.34 3.11
CA ALA A 183 -5.10 6.22 2.27
C ALA A 183 -3.79 6.46 1.51
N ILE A 184 -3.00 5.41 1.34
CA ILE A 184 -1.74 5.41 0.59
C ILE A 184 -1.79 4.29 -0.44
N LEU A 185 -1.53 4.64 -1.69
CA LEU A 185 -1.37 3.70 -2.80
C LEU A 185 0.11 3.38 -2.99
N TRP A 186 0.50 2.19 -2.56
CA TRP A 186 1.86 1.66 -2.70
C TRP A 186 1.99 0.79 -3.94
N LEU A 187 3.12 0.88 -4.63
CA LEU A 187 3.49 -0.03 -5.70
C LEU A 187 4.81 -0.71 -5.42
N LEU A 188 4.92 -1.96 -5.85
CA LEU A 188 6.08 -2.81 -5.62
C LEU A 188 7.06 -2.71 -6.78
N ASP A 189 8.29 -2.32 -6.48
CA ASP A 189 9.45 -2.62 -7.32
C ASP A 189 9.95 -4.02 -6.95
N GLY A 190 9.63 -5.00 -7.81
CA GLY A 190 9.93 -6.40 -7.56
C GLY A 190 11.42 -6.73 -7.55
N ASP A 191 12.25 -5.99 -8.30
CA ASP A 191 13.69 -6.23 -8.36
C ASP A 191 14.37 -5.70 -7.09
N ARG A 192 13.95 -4.50 -6.65
CA ARG A 192 14.51 -3.86 -5.45
C ARG A 192 13.88 -4.34 -4.16
N GLN A 193 12.79 -5.10 -4.22
CA GLN A 193 11.98 -5.48 -3.07
C GLN A 193 11.61 -4.25 -2.23
N THR A 194 11.15 -3.19 -2.89
CA THR A 194 10.85 -1.89 -2.28
C THR A 194 9.49 -1.40 -2.73
N LEU A 195 8.70 -0.91 -1.79
CA LEU A 195 7.46 -0.20 -2.07
C LEU A 195 7.77 1.28 -2.30
N TYR A 196 7.05 1.91 -3.23
CA TYR A 196 7.06 3.35 -3.39
C TYR A 196 5.63 3.91 -3.41
N ALA A 197 5.44 5.07 -2.78
CA ALA A 197 4.14 5.73 -2.71
C ALA A 197 3.82 6.40 -4.06
N LEU A 198 2.80 5.91 -4.76
CA LEU A 198 2.34 6.50 -6.02
C LEU A 198 1.41 7.70 -5.76
N ALA A 199 0.55 7.58 -4.75
CA ALA A 199 -0.39 8.62 -4.34
C ALA A 199 -0.79 8.40 -2.87
N SER A 200 -1.20 9.47 -2.21
CA SER A 200 -1.80 9.39 -0.88
C SER A 200 -2.85 10.50 -0.70
N MET A 201 -3.68 10.36 0.33
CA MET A 201 -4.71 11.34 0.69
C MET A 201 -4.86 11.44 2.21
N GLY A 202 -5.25 12.62 2.69
CA GLY A 202 -5.55 12.88 4.10
C GLY A 202 -4.33 13.19 4.98
N TYR A 203 -3.11 13.11 4.46
CA TYR A 203 -1.89 13.35 5.25
C TYR A 203 -1.37 14.78 5.10
N PRO A 204 -0.65 15.32 6.11
CA PRO A 204 0.04 16.60 5.99
C PRO A 204 1.06 16.65 4.84
N GLN A 205 1.68 15.50 4.53
CA GLN A 205 2.65 15.34 3.45
C GLN A 205 2.18 14.21 2.54
N GLN A 206 2.16 14.42 1.22
CA GLN A 206 1.71 13.37 0.29
C GLN A 206 2.74 12.25 0.13
N GLY A 207 4.02 12.57 0.30
CA GLY A 207 5.11 11.59 0.24
C GLY A 207 5.21 10.85 -1.09
N ILE A 208 4.85 11.49 -2.20
CA ILE A 208 4.93 10.89 -3.54
C ILE A 208 6.38 10.52 -3.84
N GLY A 209 6.63 9.25 -4.18
CA GLY A 209 7.97 8.73 -4.41
C GLY A 209 8.76 8.40 -3.14
N ALA A 210 8.15 8.52 -1.95
CA ALA A 210 8.74 7.95 -0.74
C ALA A 210 8.90 6.43 -0.92
N GLU A 211 10.06 5.92 -0.53
CA GLU A 211 10.41 4.52 -0.65
C GLU A 211 10.45 3.82 0.70
N LEU A 212 10.07 2.55 0.68
CA LEU A 212 9.92 1.72 1.85
C LEU A 212 10.33 0.27 1.52
N PRO A 213 11.49 -0.21 2.01
CA PRO A 213 11.93 -1.59 1.79
C PRO A 213 10.89 -2.60 2.26
N LEU A 214 10.57 -3.61 1.45
CA LEU A 214 9.47 -4.55 1.74
C LEU A 214 9.62 -5.26 3.08
N ALA A 215 10.86 -5.60 3.45
CA ALA A 215 11.20 -6.23 4.73
C ALA A 215 10.82 -5.37 5.94
N GLU A 216 10.76 -4.06 5.76
CA GLU A 216 10.47 -3.11 6.83
C GLU A 216 9.03 -2.58 6.76
N ALA A 217 8.31 -2.82 5.66
CA ALA A 217 7.00 -2.25 5.36
C ALA A 217 5.83 -2.69 6.27
N GLY A 218 6.13 -3.32 7.41
CA GLY A 218 5.16 -3.68 8.44
C GLY A 218 3.93 -4.40 7.86
N LEU A 219 2.74 -3.92 8.23
CA LEU A 219 1.47 -4.47 7.76
C LEU A 219 1.37 -4.54 6.22
N VAL A 220 1.80 -3.49 5.54
CA VAL A 220 1.75 -3.42 4.07
C VAL A 220 2.71 -4.42 3.45
N GLY A 221 3.90 -4.57 4.02
CA GLY A 221 4.90 -5.53 3.55
C GLY A 221 4.42 -6.97 3.65
N VAL A 222 3.81 -7.33 4.79
CA VAL A 222 3.20 -8.64 4.97
C VAL A 222 2.04 -8.84 4.01
N ALA A 223 1.15 -7.85 3.84
CA ALA A 223 0.03 -7.95 2.91
C ALA A 223 0.50 -8.20 1.47
N VAL A 224 1.57 -7.52 1.06
CA VAL A 224 2.17 -7.68 -0.27
C VAL A 224 2.82 -9.05 -0.45
N ARG A 225 3.60 -9.49 0.53
CA ARG A 225 4.34 -10.76 0.53
C ARG A 225 3.41 -11.97 0.55
N GLU A 226 2.41 -11.96 1.44
CA GLU A 226 1.45 -13.06 1.59
C GLU A 226 0.32 -13.00 0.56
N GLY A 227 0.12 -11.85 -0.10
CA GLY A 227 -0.95 -11.66 -1.07
C GLY A 227 -2.34 -11.74 -0.44
N VAL A 228 -2.48 -11.40 0.84
CA VAL A 228 -3.75 -11.31 1.56
C VAL A 228 -3.91 -9.97 2.27
N ALA A 229 -5.16 -9.56 2.49
CA ALA A 229 -5.44 -8.38 3.29
C ALA A 229 -5.09 -8.62 4.76
N LEU A 230 -4.67 -7.56 5.46
CA LEU A 230 -4.38 -7.59 6.88
C LEU A 230 -5.02 -6.40 7.55
N ARG A 231 -5.65 -6.64 8.70
CA ARG A 231 -6.45 -5.66 9.40
C ARG A 231 -6.11 -5.63 10.88
N ILE A 232 -5.90 -4.42 11.37
CA ILE A 232 -5.65 -4.13 12.78
C ILE A 232 -6.72 -3.15 13.23
N GLY A 233 -7.63 -3.62 14.07
CA GLY A 233 -8.76 -2.82 14.57
C GLY A 233 -8.40 -1.91 15.73
N HIS A 234 -7.34 -2.21 16.48
CA HIS A 234 -6.92 -1.45 17.65
C HIS A 234 -5.41 -1.39 17.72
N MET A 235 -4.87 -0.39 18.40
CA MET A 235 -3.44 -0.31 18.71
C MET A 235 -2.54 -0.29 17.46
N ALA A 236 -3.08 0.17 16.33
CA ALA A 236 -2.34 0.18 15.06
C ALA A 236 -1.07 1.03 15.10
N ARG A 237 -0.96 1.96 16.06
CA ARG A 237 0.23 2.76 16.33
C ARG A 237 1.50 1.90 16.52
N MET A 238 1.37 0.68 17.03
CA MET A 238 2.50 -0.21 17.28
C MET A 238 2.98 -0.97 16.03
N TYR A 239 2.17 -0.98 14.95
CA TYR A 239 2.54 -1.47 13.62
C TYR A 239 3.03 -0.37 12.67
N ARG A 240 3.18 0.87 13.17
CA ARG A 240 3.79 1.94 12.39
C ARG A 240 5.20 1.53 11.97
N TYR A 241 5.39 1.45 10.66
CA TYR A 241 6.71 1.41 10.05
C TYR A 241 7.40 2.78 10.17
N GLY A 242 8.74 2.76 10.23
CA GLY A 242 9.54 3.74 9.49
C GLY A 242 10.22 4.83 10.29
N ARG A 243 10.00 4.97 11.60
CA ARG A 243 10.77 5.95 12.39
C ARG A 243 12.17 5.50 12.78
N THR A 244 12.46 4.20 12.81
CA THR A 244 13.84 3.74 13.01
C THR A 244 14.72 4.11 11.83
N LEU A 245 14.18 4.20 10.59
CA LEU A 245 14.97 4.58 9.41
C LEU A 245 15.17 6.09 9.24
N HIS A 246 14.32 6.97 9.80
CA HIS A 246 14.70 8.39 9.82
C HIS A 246 15.90 8.64 10.76
N GLN A 247 16.12 7.77 11.74
CA GLN A 247 17.33 7.75 12.57
C GLN A 247 18.47 6.92 11.97
N ILE A 248 18.21 5.81 11.27
CA ILE A 248 19.26 4.93 10.70
C ILE A 248 19.71 5.35 9.29
N ALA A 249 18.92 6.12 8.53
CA ALA A 249 19.38 6.75 7.28
C ALA A 249 20.49 7.80 7.54
N VAL A 250 20.68 8.21 8.79
CA VAL A 250 21.84 8.98 9.24
C VAL A 250 23.10 8.09 9.35
N ASP A 251 22.97 6.77 9.53
CA ASP A 251 24.07 5.89 9.92
C ASP A 251 24.66 5.02 8.80
N LYS A 252 24.13 5.03 7.57
CA LYS A 252 24.73 4.29 6.45
C LYS A 252 24.87 5.12 5.18
N HIS A 253 26.01 5.81 5.06
CA HIS A 253 26.63 6.30 3.81
C HIS A 253 25.73 7.10 2.85
N TRP A 254 24.73 7.82 3.37
CA TRP A 254 23.92 8.72 2.56
C TRP A 254 24.61 10.09 2.42
N THR A 255 25.28 10.32 1.28
CA THR A 255 25.88 11.61 0.92
C THR A 255 24.96 12.35 -0.06
N GLY A 256 23.93 13.04 0.45
CA GLY A 256 23.20 14.06 -0.31
C GLY A 256 21.68 14.02 -0.16
N GLY A 257 21.09 15.07 0.43
CA GLY A 257 19.65 15.33 0.46
C GLY A 257 18.87 14.67 1.60
N GLN A 258 17.72 15.24 2.00
CA GLN A 258 16.81 14.56 2.91
C GLN A 258 15.90 13.60 2.15
N PRO A 259 15.66 12.37 2.65
CA PRO A 259 14.73 11.43 2.03
C PRO A 259 13.30 12.01 2.01
N ILE A 260 12.50 11.65 0.99
CA ILE A 260 11.09 12.03 0.93
C ILE A 260 10.39 11.46 2.17
N ALA A 261 9.76 12.34 2.93
CA ALA A 261 9.04 11.95 4.13
C ALA A 261 7.90 10.99 3.77
N LEU A 262 7.77 9.92 4.56
CA LEU A 262 6.73 8.92 4.38
C LEU A 262 5.36 9.49 4.76
N PRO A 263 4.32 9.29 3.94
CA PRO A 263 2.97 9.61 4.33
C PRO A 263 2.50 8.62 5.41
N GLY A 264 1.60 9.05 6.28
CA GLY A 264 1.03 8.19 7.33
C GLY A 264 0.58 9.00 8.55
N LEU A 265 -0.41 8.48 9.27
CA LEU A 265 -0.86 9.09 10.52
C LEU A 265 0.22 8.99 11.60
N ALA A 266 0.29 10.01 12.47
CA ALA A 266 1.17 9.98 13.63
C ALA A 266 0.70 8.94 14.69
N THR A 267 -0.60 8.80 14.83
CA THR A 267 -1.25 7.93 15.82
C THR A 267 -2.42 7.21 15.18
N PRO A 268 -2.19 6.28 14.23
CA PRO A 268 -3.26 5.45 13.69
C PRO A 268 -3.79 4.54 14.79
N CYS A 269 -5.11 4.48 14.93
CA CYS A 269 -5.80 3.61 15.88
C CYS A 269 -6.22 2.31 15.19
N SER A 270 -6.63 2.39 13.93
CA SER A 270 -6.90 1.23 13.08
C SER A 270 -6.30 1.35 11.67
N GLN A 271 -5.96 0.21 11.08
CA GLN A 271 -5.34 0.09 9.76
C GLN A 271 -5.86 -1.13 9.00
N LEU A 272 -5.94 -1.01 7.69
CA LEU A 272 -6.22 -2.12 6.78
C LEU A 272 -5.31 -1.99 5.55
N ALA A 273 -4.50 -3.02 5.31
CA ALA A 273 -3.66 -3.14 4.13
C ALA A 273 -4.25 -4.20 3.20
N VAL A 274 -4.52 -3.83 1.94
CA VAL A 274 -5.06 -4.72 0.91
C VAL A 274 -4.05 -4.83 -0.24
N PRO A 275 -3.59 -6.03 -0.59
CA PRO A 275 -2.68 -6.21 -1.71
C PRO A 275 -3.38 -5.96 -3.05
N LEU A 276 -2.69 -5.27 -3.95
CA LEU A 276 -3.13 -5.07 -5.32
C LEU A 276 -2.69 -6.26 -6.15
N ARG A 277 -3.62 -7.18 -6.46
CA ARG A 277 -3.30 -8.43 -7.16
C ARG A 277 -3.81 -8.41 -8.60
N ALA A 278 -2.89 -8.68 -9.53
CA ALA A 278 -3.18 -8.82 -10.95
C ALA A 278 -2.44 -10.03 -11.53
N ARG A 279 -3.15 -10.83 -12.34
CA ARG A 279 -2.60 -12.01 -13.03
C ARG A 279 -1.79 -12.95 -12.12
N GLY A 280 -2.32 -13.22 -10.92
CA GLY A 280 -1.69 -14.11 -9.93
C GLY A 280 -0.52 -13.51 -9.14
N ARG A 281 -0.18 -12.23 -9.35
CA ARG A 281 0.94 -11.54 -8.69
C ARG A 281 0.47 -10.32 -7.91
N THR A 282 1.20 -9.96 -6.87
CA THR A 282 0.99 -8.69 -6.16
C THR A 282 1.85 -7.59 -6.78
N VAL A 283 1.22 -6.49 -7.20
CA VAL A 283 1.89 -5.33 -7.84
C VAL A 283 2.05 -4.13 -6.89
N GLY A 284 1.50 -4.23 -5.68
CA GLY A 284 1.47 -3.13 -4.71
C GLY A 284 0.46 -3.40 -3.60
N ALA A 285 0.07 -2.35 -2.88
CA ALA A 285 -0.96 -2.41 -1.86
C ALA A 285 -1.71 -1.07 -1.72
N LEU A 286 -2.95 -1.15 -1.26
CA LEU A 286 -3.67 -0.02 -0.69
C LEU A 286 -3.59 -0.12 0.84
N LEU A 287 -3.03 0.90 1.49
CA LEU A 287 -3.11 1.06 2.94
C LEU A 287 -4.15 2.12 3.26
N VAL A 288 -5.08 1.81 4.17
CA VAL A 288 -6.02 2.79 4.73
C VAL A 288 -5.83 2.87 6.24
N GLU A 289 -6.00 4.07 6.79
CA GLU A 289 -5.78 4.35 8.21
C GLU A 289 -6.94 5.16 8.81
N SER A 290 -7.15 5.02 10.12
CA SER A 290 -8.10 5.83 10.87
C SER A 290 -7.57 6.15 12.26
N GLU A 291 -7.92 7.33 12.75
CA GLU A 291 -7.70 7.77 14.13
C GLU A 291 -8.75 7.20 15.10
N SER A 292 -9.74 6.46 14.58
CA SER A 292 -10.72 5.73 15.39
C SER A 292 -10.37 4.25 15.44
N ASP A 293 -10.47 3.67 16.63
CA ASP A 293 -10.44 2.23 16.82
C ASP A 293 -11.65 1.56 16.14
N GLN A 294 -11.46 0.31 15.71
CA GLN A 294 -12.41 -0.56 15.00
C GLN A 294 -13.09 0.10 13.81
N PHE A 295 -12.41 1.03 13.13
CA PHE A 295 -12.98 1.71 11.98
C PHE A 295 -13.17 0.78 10.77
N PHE A 296 -12.25 -0.18 10.60
CA PHE A 296 -12.29 -1.18 9.53
C PHE A 296 -12.70 -2.56 10.08
N GLY A 297 -13.76 -3.13 9.54
CA GLY A 297 -14.27 -4.48 9.79
C GLY A 297 -14.02 -5.46 8.64
N TYR A 298 -14.61 -6.64 8.71
CA TYR A 298 -14.56 -7.64 7.63
C TYR A 298 -15.24 -7.15 6.33
N ASP A 299 -16.31 -6.36 6.44
CA ASP A 299 -17.01 -5.84 5.26
C ASP A 299 -16.16 -4.77 4.52
N ASP A 300 -15.38 -3.98 5.27
CA ASP A 300 -14.40 -3.05 4.69
C ASP A 300 -13.28 -3.79 3.96
N GLU A 301 -12.80 -4.88 4.56
CA GLU A 301 -11.80 -5.76 3.96
C GLU A 301 -12.31 -6.33 2.63
N ASP A 302 -13.53 -6.87 2.60
CA ASP A 302 -14.15 -7.42 1.38
C ASP A 302 -14.31 -6.34 0.30
N ALA A 303 -14.85 -5.17 0.65
CA ALA A 303 -15.06 -4.07 -0.28
C ALA A 303 -13.74 -3.55 -0.88
N LEU A 304 -12.72 -3.34 -0.03
CA LEU A 304 -11.42 -2.87 -0.47
C LEU A 304 -10.63 -3.94 -1.22
N ALA A 305 -10.79 -5.22 -0.90
CA ALA A 305 -10.20 -6.33 -1.66
C ALA A 305 -10.71 -6.36 -3.11
N VAL A 306 -12.03 -6.18 -3.30
CA VAL A 306 -12.64 -6.10 -4.64
C VAL A 306 -12.11 -4.89 -5.41
N LEU A 307 -12.13 -3.71 -4.79
CA LEU A 307 -11.62 -2.49 -5.42
C LEU A 307 -10.12 -2.56 -5.72
N GLY A 308 -9.32 -3.12 -4.81
CA GLY A 308 -7.89 -3.32 -4.98
C GLY A 308 -7.58 -4.27 -6.14
N ALA A 309 -8.34 -5.35 -6.29
CA ALA A 309 -8.21 -6.25 -7.43
C ALA A 309 -8.55 -5.54 -8.75
N GLN A 310 -9.64 -4.77 -8.81
CA GLN A 310 -9.99 -4.01 -10.01
C GLN A 310 -8.93 -2.96 -10.34
N LEU A 311 -8.49 -2.17 -9.36
CA LEU A 311 -7.44 -1.17 -9.53
C LEU A 311 -6.16 -1.80 -10.09
N ALA A 312 -5.74 -2.95 -9.56
CA ALA A 312 -4.57 -3.68 -10.02
C ALA A 312 -4.72 -4.14 -11.49
N GLN A 313 -5.88 -4.69 -11.86
CA GLN A 313 -6.14 -5.15 -13.21
C GLN A 313 -6.18 -3.99 -14.21
N THR A 314 -6.84 -2.87 -13.86
CA THR A 314 -6.89 -1.68 -14.72
C THR A 314 -5.52 -1.04 -14.86
N LEU A 315 -4.73 -0.98 -13.78
CA LEU A 315 -3.35 -0.50 -13.81
C LEU A 315 -2.50 -1.31 -14.81
N VAL A 316 -2.53 -2.63 -14.70
CA VAL A 316 -1.78 -3.52 -15.61
C VAL A 316 -2.27 -3.42 -17.05
N ALA A 317 -3.58 -3.26 -17.27
CA ALA A 317 -4.15 -3.09 -18.61
C ALA A 317 -3.72 -1.77 -19.26
N LEU A 318 -3.78 -0.65 -18.51
CA LEU A 318 -3.41 0.66 -19.01
C LEU A 318 -1.90 0.80 -19.22
N GLN A 319 -1.07 0.21 -18.34
CA GLN A 319 0.38 0.10 -18.56
C GLN A 319 0.68 -0.56 -19.90
N ARG A 320 0.04 -1.71 -20.19
CA ARG A 320 0.22 -2.42 -21.45
C ARG A 320 -0.23 -1.57 -22.64
N ALA A 321 -1.37 -0.90 -22.54
CA ALA A 321 -1.86 -0.01 -23.59
C ALA A 321 -0.94 1.20 -23.84
N GLU A 322 -0.27 1.73 -22.81
CA GLU A 322 0.73 2.80 -22.95
C GLU A 322 2.02 2.33 -23.63
N LEU A 323 2.39 1.06 -23.46
CA LEU A 323 3.55 0.45 -24.11
C LEU A 323 3.29 0.10 -25.58
N ASP A 324 2.08 -0.35 -25.89
CA ASP A 324 1.69 -0.76 -27.25
C ASP A 324 1.32 0.44 -28.14
N ALA A 325 1.34 1.66 -27.61
CA ALA A 325 0.98 2.87 -28.35
C ALA A 325 1.93 3.15 -29.53
N ALA A 326 1.34 3.50 -30.68
CA ALA A 326 2.09 3.82 -31.89
C ALA A 326 3.00 5.04 -31.67
N PRO A 327 4.25 5.01 -32.19
CA PRO A 327 5.20 6.11 -32.06
C PRO A 327 4.61 7.41 -32.65
N PRO A 328 5.12 8.59 -32.23
CA PRO A 328 4.85 9.82 -32.96
C PRO A 328 5.17 9.59 -34.44
N MET A 329 4.17 9.79 -35.31
CA MET A 329 4.49 10.13 -36.69
C MET A 329 5.37 11.38 -36.61
N PRO A 330 6.41 11.52 -37.44
CA PRO A 330 7.19 12.74 -37.49
C PRO A 330 6.28 13.87 -37.98
N THR A 331 5.57 14.50 -37.06
CA THR A 331 4.92 15.77 -37.31
C THR A 331 6.03 16.76 -37.57
N GLN A 332 6.06 17.33 -38.78
CA GLN A 332 6.76 18.56 -39.11
C GLN A 332 6.11 19.76 -38.38
N HIS A 333 5.83 19.61 -37.08
CA HIS A 333 5.55 20.75 -36.26
C HIS A 333 6.89 21.44 -36.03
N ARG A 334 7.08 22.54 -36.75
CA ARG A 334 7.99 23.60 -36.34
C ARG A 334 7.60 23.94 -34.90
N ALA A 335 8.35 23.42 -33.95
CA ALA A 335 8.15 23.73 -32.55
C ALA A 335 8.33 25.24 -32.40
N VAL A 336 7.21 25.98 -32.34
CA VAL A 336 7.22 27.23 -31.59
C VAL A 336 7.13 26.78 -30.14
N PRO A 337 8.18 27.00 -29.35
CA PRO A 337 8.19 26.59 -27.98
C PRO A 337 7.36 27.57 -27.14
N PRO A 338 6.56 27.11 -26.18
CA PRO A 338 6.13 27.97 -25.10
C PRO A 338 7.39 28.30 -24.26
N GLY A 339 7.99 29.47 -24.53
CA GLY A 339 9.06 30.04 -23.71
C GLY A 339 10.52 29.72 -24.08
N HIS A 340 10.89 29.53 -25.36
CA HIS A 340 12.34 29.56 -25.69
C HIS A 340 12.79 30.97 -26.09
N ALA A 341 13.43 31.65 -25.15
CA ALA A 341 14.33 32.75 -25.43
C ALA A 341 15.67 32.52 -24.73
N PHE A 342 16.41 31.48 -25.16
CA PHE A 342 17.85 31.42 -24.93
C PHE A 342 18.55 31.59 -26.29
N ALA A 343 18.43 32.81 -26.84
CA ALA A 343 19.17 33.20 -28.02
C ALA A 343 20.66 33.38 -27.68
N LYS A 344 21.51 32.65 -28.41
CA LYS A 344 22.92 33.02 -28.60
C LYS A 344 22.95 34.32 -29.42
N GLY A 345 23.44 35.40 -28.82
CA GLY A 345 23.89 36.62 -29.51
C GLY A 345 22.88 37.76 -29.63
N ASP A 346 22.91 38.70 -28.68
CA ASP A 346 22.92 40.16 -28.94
C ASP A 346 23.35 40.92 -27.65
N PRO A 347 24.42 41.74 -27.65
CA PRO A 347 24.95 42.37 -26.43
C PRO A 347 24.25 43.71 -26.14
N GLY A 348 22.95 43.70 -25.87
CA GLY A 348 22.21 44.95 -25.75
C GLY A 348 20.78 44.87 -25.22
N ALA A 349 20.48 44.01 -24.25
CA ALA A 349 19.26 44.15 -23.43
C ALA A 349 19.43 43.41 -22.10
N GLY A 350 19.15 44.09 -20.99
CA GLY A 350 19.26 43.56 -19.64
C GLY A 350 18.51 42.24 -19.49
N ARG A 351 19.27 41.14 -19.37
CA ARG A 351 18.75 39.79 -19.16
C ARG A 351 18.35 39.64 -17.69
N ASN A 352 17.05 39.46 -17.43
CA ASN A 352 16.63 38.57 -16.35
C ASN A 352 16.99 37.13 -16.75
N THR A 353 18.28 36.81 -16.72
CA THR A 353 18.74 35.41 -16.80
C THR A 353 18.56 34.82 -15.41
N GLU A 354 17.38 34.25 -15.17
CA GLU A 354 17.27 33.28 -14.08
C GLU A 354 18.37 32.22 -14.28
N PRO A 355 19.07 31.80 -13.21
CA PRO A 355 20.17 30.85 -13.31
C PRO A 355 19.72 29.55 -14.00
N ALA A 356 20.61 28.82 -14.67
CA ALA A 356 20.25 27.51 -15.22
C ALA A 356 19.78 26.57 -14.10
N LEU A 357 18.82 25.70 -14.38
CA LEU A 357 18.40 24.60 -13.50
C LEU A 357 19.51 23.56 -13.47
N HIS A 358 20.06 23.30 -12.29
CA HIS A 358 21.13 22.33 -12.13
C HIS A 358 20.53 20.93 -11.88
N LEU A 359 20.61 20.05 -12.87
CA LEU A 359 20.24 18.64 -12.75
C LEU A 359 21.50 17.81 -12.50
N ARG A 360 21.64 17.29 -11.29
CA ARG A 360 22.78 16.44 -10.91
C ARG A 360 22.35 14.98 -10.79
N TYR A 361 23.02 14.09 -11.50
CA TYR A 361 22.70 12.66 -11.59
C TYR A 361 23.80 11.78 -11.01
N PHE A 362 23.40 10.79 -10.21
CA PHE A 362 24.28 9.79 -9.60
C PHE A 362 24.04 8.42 -10.26
N PRO A 363 24.94 7.96 -11.16
CA PRO A 363 24.72 6.74 -11.93
C PRO A 363 24.63 5.46 -11.09
N ARG A 364 25.27 5.45 -9.91
CA ARG A 364 25.33 4.29 -9.00
C ARG A 364 23.95 3.78 -8.58
N ASP A 365 23.02 4.69 -8.31
CA ASP A 365 21.69 4.36 -7.78
C ASP A 365 20.54 5.09 -8.51
N GLY A 366 20.89 5.85 -9.57
CA GLY A 366 19.94 6.59 -10.38
C GLY A 366 19.37 7.82 -9.69
N THR A 367 20.01 8.35 -8.64
CA THR A 367 19.53 9.52 -7.90
C THR A 367 19.65 10.81 -8.71
N ILE A 368 18.62 11.67 -8.64
CA ILE A 368 18.60 13.01 -9.22
C ILE A 368 18.34 14.08 -8.16
N PHE A 369 19.12 15.15 -8.26
CA PHE A 369 18.89 16.43 -7.60
C PHE A 369 18.58 17.51 -8.62
N ILE A 370 17.69 18.45 -8.23
CA ILE A 370 17.47 19.70 -8.95
C ILE A 370 17.84 20.86 -8.03
N ASP A 371 18.77 21.72 -8.44
CA ASP A 371 19.27 22.84 -7.62
C ASP A 371 19.64 22.37 -6.19
N ASP A 372 20.37 21.25 -6.10
CA ASP A 372 20.79 20.54 -4.87
C ASP A 372 19.67 19.99 -3.97
N GLN A 373 18.42 20.01 -4.44
CA GLN A 373 17.27 19.39 -3.77
C GLN A 373 17.02 17.99 -4.32
N TYR A 374 16.86 17.01 -3.42
CA TYR A 374 16.57 15.63 -3.82
C TYR A 374 15.19 15.54 -4.50
N LEU A 375 15.17 15.04 -5.74
CA LEU A 375 13.94 14.84 -6.49
C LEU A 375 13.45 13.39 -6.36
N ILE A 376 14.24 12.44 -6.85
CA ILE A 376 13.86 11.03 -7.04
C ILE A 376 15.10 10.17 -7.26
N LYS A 377 14.97 8.84 -7.16
CA LYS A 377 16.06 7.89 -7.42
C LYS A 377 15.63 6.65 -8.20
N GLY A 378 16.57 5.76 -8.47
CA GLY A 378 16.35 4.52 -9.20
C GLY A 378 15.99 4.74 -10.66
N VAL A 379 15.17 3.85 -11.22
CA VAL A 379 14.83 3.88 -12.66
C VAL A 379 14.08 5.15 -13.06
N ALA A 380 13.27 5.71 -12.16
CA ALA A 380 12.60 6.98 -12.43
C ALA A 380 13.62 8.13 -12.62
N GLY A 381 14.65 8.20 -11.77
CA GLY A 381 15.73 9.16 -11.97
C GLY A 381 16.52 8.88 -13.27
N ALA A 382 16.89 7.63 -13.53
CA ALA A 382 17.56 7.27 -14.79
C ALA A 382 16.77 7.70 -16.05
N ILE A 383 15.44 7.56 -16.03
CA ILE A 383 14.56 8.02 -17.11
C ILE A 383 14.67 9.54 -17.29
N LEU A 384 14.55 10.32 -16.21
CA LEU A 384 14.63 11.78 -16.28
C LEU A 384 15.99 12.27 -16.78
N TRP A 385 17.08 11.67 -16.30
CA TRP A 385 18.43 11.99 -16.78
C TRP A 385 18.55 11.76 -18.28
N LYS A 386 18.10 10.59 -18.75
CA LYS A 386 18.15 10.25 -20.16
C LYS A 386 17.35 11.22 -21.02
N ILE A 387 16.10 11.51 -20.68
CA ILE A 387 15.26 12.41 -21.49
C ILE A 387 15.82 13.83 -21.52
N ALA A 388 16.40 14.31 -20.41
CA ALA A 388 17.04 15.63 -20.36
C ALA A 388 18.30 15.68 -21.23
N ASN A 389 19.14 14.63 -21.17
CA ASN A 389 20.36 14.53 -21.97
C ASN A 389 20.04 14.41 -23.48
N ASP A 390 19.09 13.56 -23.85
CA ASP A 390 18.65 13.42 -25.25
C ASP A 390 18.02 14.73 -25.77
N ALA A 391 17.26 15.45 -24.94
CA ALA A 391 16.70 16.76 -25.30
C ALA A 391 17.79 17.81 -25.56
N GLN A 392 18.82 17.90 -24.71
CA GLN A 392 19.95 18.81 -24.93
C GLN A 392 20.77 18.45 -26.17
N ARG A 393 21.02 17.15 -26.39
CA ARG A 393 21.85 16.66 -27.50
C ARG A 393 21.18 16.79 -28.86
N THR A 394 19.87 16.54 -28.92
CA THR A 394 19.14 16.47 -30.20
C THR A 394 18.26 17.70 -30.46
N GLY A 395 18.02 18.53 -29.45
CA GLY A 395 17.04 19.62 -29.49
C GLY A 395 15.59 19.16 -29.50
N ARG A 396 15.32 17.84 -29.37
CA ARG A 396 13.95 17.29 -29.35
C ARG A 396 13.49 17.05 -27.92
N TRP A 397 12.43 17.74 -27.54
CA TRP A 397 11.85 17.68 -26.19
C TRP A 397 10.69 16.67 -26.08
N ASP A 398 10.21 16.16 -27.21
CA ASP A 398 9.23 15.08 -27.29
C ASP A 398 9.90 13.71 -27.23
N PHE A 399 9.30 12.78 -26.47
CA PHE A 399 9.75 11.41 -26.34
C PHE A 399 8.57 10.43 -26.20
N SER A 400 8.85 9.14 -26.37
CA SER A 400 7.83 8.08 -26.30
C SER A 400 8.23 6.93 -25.39
N THR A 401 7.24 6.21 -24.86
CA THR A 401 7.44 4.99 -24.06
C THR A 401 8.22 3.93 -24.83
N ARG A 402 7.94 3.78 -26.13
CA ARG A 402 8.67 2.85 -27.01
C ARG A 402 10.16 3.18 -27.13
N GLN A 403 10.53 4.46 -27.25
CA GLN A 403 11.93 4.89 -27.29
C GLN A 403 12.65 4.57 -25.96
N LEU A 404 12.00 4.85 -24.83
CA LEU A 404 12.56 4.55 -23.51
C LEU A 404 12.71 3.03 -23.29
N ARG A 405 11.75 2.22 -23.75
CA ARG A 405 11.82 0.76 -23.69
C ARG A 405 13.00 0.21 -24.50
N LEU A 406 13.28 0.76 -25.68
CA LEU A 406 14.45 0.38 -26.49
C LEU A 406 15.78 0.69 -25.78
N ALA A 407 15.78 1.70 -24.91
CA ALA A 407 16.93 2.02 -24.06
C ALA A 407 16.98 1.17 -22.77
N GLY A 408 16.13 0.14 -22.64
CA GLY A 408 15.90 -0.68 -21.45
C GLY A 408 17.13 -0.99 -20.60
N ARG A 409 18.16 -1.56 -21.23
CA ARG A 409 19.40 -1.96 -20.54
C ARG A 409 20.19 -0.79 -19.94
N SER A 410 20.20 0.37 -20.60
CA SER A 410 20.87 1.58 -20.10
C SER A 410 20.12 2.27 -18.96
N LEU A 411 18.83 1.97 -18.79
CA LEU A 411 17.96 2.58 -17.78
C LEU A 411 17.74 1.67 -16.56
N GLY A 412 18.34 0.48 -16.54
CA GLY A 412 18.07 -0.54 -15.52
C GLY A 412 16.61 -1.00 -15.52
N LEU A 413 15.94 -0.99 -16.68
CA LEU A 413 14.56 -1.47 -16.80
C LEU A 413 14.55 -3.02 -16.71
N PRO A 414 13.75 -3.63 -15.82
CA PRO A 414 13.62 -5.09 -15.71
C PRO A 414 13.17 -5.74 -17.02
N ASP A 415 13.74 -6.90 -17.38
CA ASP A 415 13.41 -7.62 -18.61
C ASP A 415 11.97 -8.19 -18.65
N ILE A 416 11.28 -8.33 -17.51
CA ILE A 416 9.99 -9.05 -17.39
C ILE A 416 8.86 -8.22 -16.76
N GLN A 417 9.13 -7.00 -16.28
CA GLN A 417 8.11 -6.10 -15.69
C GLN A 417 8.24 -4.68 -16.23
N ASP A 418 7.61 -4.41 -17.37
CA ASP A 418 7.65 -3.12 -18.03
C ASP A 418 6.76 -2.10 -17.30
N ASN A 419 7.23 -1.63 -16.12
CA ASN A 419 6.57 -0.63 -15.26
C ASN A 419 6.80 0.82 -15.73
N LEU A 420 7.25 1.01 -16.98
CA LEU A 420 7.66 2.30 -17.52
C LEU A 420 6.56 3.37 -17.42
N GLY A 421 5.32 3.05 -17.81
CA GLY A 421 4.21 3.99 -17.76
C GLY A 421 3.94 4.51 -16.34
N VAL A 422 4.03 3.63 -15.34
CA VAL A 422 3.85 4.03 -13.94
C VAL A 422 5.05 4.80 -13.40
N ARG A 423 6.27 4.46 -13.81
CA ARG A 423 7.46 5.24 -13.43
C ARG A 423 7.39 6.65 -14.03
N LEU A 424 6.92 6.80 -15.27
CA LEU A 424 6.63 8.10 -15.87
C LEU A 424 5.53 8.85 -15.11
N LEU A 425 4.44 8.17 -14.72
CA LEU A 425 3.41 8.79 -13.89
C LEU A 425 3.97 9.27 -12.54
N LEU A 426 4.81 8.47 -11.89
CA LEU A 426 5.48 8.83 -10.64
C LEU A 426 6.34 10.10 -10.82
N LEU A 427 7.14 10.14 -11.90
CA LEU A 427 7.95 11.30 -12.28
C LEU A 427 7.11 12.56 -12.51
N GLN A 428 6.02 12.44 -13.28
CA GLN A 428 5.10 13.55 -13.53
C GLN A 428 4.54 14.11 -12.22
N ARG A 429 4.06 13.22 -11.35
CA ARG A 429 3.52 13.62 -10.04
C ARG A 429 4.59 14.23 -9.14
N ARG A 430 5.82 13.71 -9.16
CA ARG A 430 6.92 14.23 -8.35
C ARG A 430 7.40 15.61 -8.82
N LEU A 431 7.51 15.82 -10.13
CA LEU A 431 7.84 17.13 -10.70
C LEU A 431 6.73 18.16 -10.43
N ALA A 432 5.46 17.74 -10.48
CA ALA A 432 4.33 18.59 -10.12
C ALA A 432 4.32 18.95 -8.63
N ASP A 433 4.61 17.99 -7.74
CA ASP A 433 4.72 18.18 -6.29
C ASP A 433 5.89 19.10 -5.91
N TRP A 434 7.02 19.01 -6.62
CA TRP A 434 8.14 19.94 -6.49
C TRP A 434 7.77 21.37 -6.94
N GLY A 435 6.80 21.53 -7.84
CA GLY A 435 6.24 22.83 -8.23
C GLY A 435 7.17 23.72 -9.06
N GLY A 436 8.29 23.17 -9.55
CA GLY A 436 9.31 23.95 -10.23
C GLY A 436 9.20 23.99 -11.76
N PRO A 437 10.14 24.68 -12.41
CA PRO A 437 10.12 25.00 -13.85
C PRO A 437 10.37 23.82 -14.81
N LEU A 438 10.65 22.61 -14.31
CA LEU A 438 10.83 21.39 -15.11
C LEU A 438 9.61 20.48 -14.93
N GLN A 439 8.93 20.13 -16.02
CA GLN A 439 7.72 19.31 -16.01
C GLN A 439 7.71 18.29 -17.15
N ILE A 440 6.96 17.21 -16.99
CA ILE A 440 6.70 16.23 -18.05
C ILE A 440 5.21 16.27 -18.39
N GLY A 441 4.89 16.76 -19.59
CA GLY A 441 3.53 16.77 -20.13
C GLY A 441 3.23 15.49 -20.91
N LYS A 442 2.00 14.99 -20.83
CA LYS A 442 1.52 13.91 -21.71
C LYS A 442 0.82 14.54 -22.91
N VAL A 443 1.25 14.22 -24.11
CA VAL A 443 0.67 14.75 -25.36
C VAL A 443 -0.45 13.84 -25.84
N ARG A 444 -0.19 12.53 -25.85
CA ARG A 444 -1.15 11.47 -26.15
C ARG A 444 -0.65 10.16 -25.54
N ARG A 445 -1.43 9.08 -25.65
CA ARG A 445 -1.02 7.76 -25.15
C ARG A 445 0.37 7.37 -25.69
N GLY A 446 1.30 7.07 -24.78
CA GLY A 446 2.69 6.71 -25.07
C GLY A 446 3.61 7.83 -25.56
N CYS A 447 3.14 9.10 -25.61
CA CYS A 447 3.93 10.25 -26.08
C CYS A 447 3.90 11.39 -25.06
N TYR A 448 5.09 11.92 -24.76
CA TYR A 448 5.33 12.88 -23.69
C TYR A 448 6.24 13.99 -24.19
N THR A 449 6.17 15.14 -23.53
CA THR A 449 7.07 16.27 -23.75
C THR A 449 7.73 16.64 -22.43
N LEU A 450 9.03 16.91 -22.45
CA LEU A 450 9.74 17.55 -21.35
C LEU A 450 9.65 19.07 -21.55
N THR A 451 9.22 19.82 -20.55
CA THR A 451 9.15 21.29 -20.61
C THR A 451 10.01 21.88 -19.51
N ALA A 452 10.89 22.82 -19.86
CA ALA A 452 11.77 23.51 -18.92
C ALA A 452 11.65 25.03 -19.13
N ALA A 453 11.30 25.79 -18.09
CA ALA A 453 11.23 27.25 -18.16
C ALA A 453 12.61 27.94 -18.01
N ARG A 454 13.60 27.23 -17.47
CA ARG A 454 15.00 27.66 -17.37
C ARG A 454 15.88 26.70 -18.17
N ALA A 455 17.01 27.18 -18.67
CA ALA A 455 18.01 26.34 -19.32
C ALA A 455 18.47 25.24 -18.34
N LEU A 456 18.64 24.01 -18.83
CA LEU A 456 19.16 22.90 -18.02
C LEU A 456 20.69 22.93 -18.01
N ARG A 457 21.30 22.69 -16.85
CA ARG A 457 22.72 22.33 -16.71
C ARG A 457 22.76 20.92 -16.17
N LEU A 458 23.29 19.98 -16.95
CA LEU A 458 23.37 18.57 -16.59
C LEU A 458 24.77 18.27 -16.05
N GLU A 459 24.85 17.64 -14.88
CA GLU A 459 26.10 17.19 -14.27
C GLU A 459 25.95 15.72 -13.85
N SER A 460 26.84 14.84 -14.32
CA SER A 460 26.93 13.49 -13.78
C SER A 460 28.00 13.45 -12.69
N ALA A 461 27.69 12.82 -11.55
CA ALA A 461 28.64 12.70 -10.45
C ALA A 461 29.92 11.92 -10.83
N ASP A 462 29.88 11.12 -11.90
CA ASP A 462 31.06 10.42 -12.43
C ASP A 462 32.01 11.36 -13.21
N ASP A 463 31.53 12.53 -13.68
CA ASP A 463 32.34 13.51 -14.42
C ASP A 463 33.18 14.42 -13.50
N ALA A 464 32.92 14.42 -12.19
CA ALA A 464 33.64 15.25 -11.22
C ALA A 464 34.97 14.63 -10.74
N ALA A 465 35.32 13.42 -11.21
CA ALA A 465 36.53 12.70 -10.85
C ALA A 465 37.59 12.62 -11.97
N ALA A 466 37.43 13.39 -13.06
CA ALA A 466 38.35 13.45 -14.20
C ALA A 466 39.19 14.74 -14.20
#